data_AF-A0A6G1L585-F1
#
_entry.id   AF-A0A6G1L585-F1
#
_cell.length_a   1.000
_cell.length_b   1.000
_cell.length_c   1.000
_cell.angle_alpha   90.00
_cell.angle_beta   90.00
_cell.angle_gamma   90.00
#
_symmetry.space_group_name_H-M   'P 1'
#
loop_
_entity.id
_entity.type
_entity.pdbx_description
1 polymer ?
#
loop_
_entity_poly.entity_id
_entity_poly.type
_entity_poly.pdbx_seq_one_letter_code
_entity_poly.pdbx_strand_id
1 'polypeptide(L)'
;RRLQIAIIGAGMSGLALANGLLKDPAGRFDVHLCERDSLAFDSERGGYHIRINANGLSALQNISDRDLWNSLRDVWSGDDARAPAMVDPNFNIRLRLADLKLYPASRPVSRHGLRDALLRPLLDQKRVHLGHRLERFEYGAGDQGGVLLYFQDQPAQHADLLIAADGSNSLVNKLVGLNNKIKLQEWTLVQARGAIDSTVRAKLPRTLLDSGSVVALGGTKRSAFASVY
;
A
#
# COMPACT_ATOMS: atom_id res chain seq x y z
N ARG A 1 -8.48 15.17 26.85
CA ARG A 1 -7.10 14.92 26.37
C ARG A 1 -7.18 14.17 25.05
N ARG A 2 -6.32 14.47 24.07
CA ARG A 2 -6.23 13.66 22.84
C ARG A 2 -5.48 12.36 23.13
N LEU A 3 -5.90 11.26 22.51
CA LEU A 3 -5.21 9.97 22.57
C LEU A 3 -3.98 10.02 21.66
N GLN A 4 -2.79 9.82 22.23
CA GLN A 4 -1.52 9.80 21.50
C GLN A 4 -1.35 8.44 20.80
N ILE A 5 -1.34 8.45 19.46
CA ILE A 5 -1.22 7.26 18.65
C ILE A 5 0.10 7.28 17.89
N ALA A 6 0.92 6.27 18.14
CA ALA A 6 2.12 5.99 17.34
C ALA A 6 1.85 4.88 16.34
N ILE A 7 1.97 5.17 15.05
CA ILE A 7 1.86 4.20 13.96
C ILE A 7 3.27 3.87 13.47
N ILE A 8 3.65 2.60 13.54
CA ILE A 8 4.98 2.16 13.08
C ILE A 8 4.87 1.81 11.59
N GLY A 9 5.51 2.60 10.73
CA GLY A 9 5.53 2.46 9.28
C GLY A 9 4.66 3.47 8.52
N ALA A 10 5.28 4.26 7.65
CA ALA A 10 4.64 5.16 6.69
C ALA A 10 4.48 4.50 5.31
N GLY A 11 4.02 3.24 5.34
CA GLY A 11 3.53 2.53 4.17
C GLY A 11 2.06 2.88 3.85
N MET A 12 1.53 2.28 2.79
CA MET A 12 0.14 2.51 2.34
C MET A 12 -0.91 2.40 3.46
N SER A 13 -0.83 1.35 4.28
CA SER A 13 -1.78 1.12 5.37
C SER A 13 -1.64 2.12 6.51
N GLY A 14 -0.42 2.43 6.93
CA GLY A 14 -0.16 3.40 8.00
C GLY A 14 -0.60 4.81 7.62
N LEU A 15 -0.30 5.22 6.39
CA LEU A 15 -0.72 6.52 5.84
C LEU A 15 -2.24 6.61 5.69
N ALA A 16 -2.88 5.56 5.17
CA ALA A 16 -4.33 5.53 5.04
C ALA A 16 -5.03 5.61 6.39
N LEU A 17 -4.54 4.86 7.39
CA LEU A 17 -5.05 4.90 8.75
C LEU A 17 -4.88 6.28 9.39
N ALA A 18 -3.71 6.88 9.27
CA ALA A 18 -3.44 8.19 9.85
C ALA A 18 -4.36 9.29 9.29
N ASN A 19 -4.50 9.36 7.96
CA ASN A 19 -5.43 10.30 7.32
C ASN A 19 -6.87 10.04 7.80
N GLY A 20 -7.29 8.78 7.93
CA GLY A 20 -8.62 8.43 8.45
C GLY A 20 -8.85 8.84 9.91
N LEU A 21 -7.89 8.61 10.80
CA LEU A 21 -7.99 8.97 12.22
C LEU A 21 -8.04 10.49 12.41
N LEU A 22 -7.27 11.24 11.62
CA LEU A 22 -7.24 12.71 11.70
C LEU A 22 -8.53 13.37 11.18
N LYS A 23 -9.39 12.63 10.47
CA LYS A 23 -10.74 13.09 10.08
C LYS A 23 -11.77 13.01 11.20
N ASP A 24 -11.43 12.48 12.37
CA ASP A 24 -12.36 12.45 13.50
C ASP A 24 -12.85 13.88 13.83
N PRO A 25 -14.15 14.19 13.70
CA PRO A 25 -14.65 15.56 13.86
C PRO A 25 -14.51 16.07 15.30
N ALA A 26 -14.43 15.15 16.27
CA ALA A 26 -14.18 15.48 17.67
C ALA A 26 -12.69 15.73 17.96
N GLY A 27 -11.79 15.52 16.99
CA GLY A 27 -10.35 15.76 17.10
C GLY A 27 -9.72 14.98 18.26
N ARG A 28 -10.18 13.75 18.52
CA ARG A 28 -9.81 12.94 19.69
C ARG A 28 -8.42 12.33 19.60
N PHE A 29 -7.82 12.27 18.42
CA PHE A 29 -6.57 11.56 18.16
C PHE A 29 -5.44 12.52 17.86
N ASP A 30 -4.29 12.29 18.47
CA ASP A 30 -3.02 12.90 18.08
C ASP A 30 -2.11 11.83 17.47
N VAL A 31 -2.01 11.84 16.15
CA VAL A 31 -1.45 10.73 15.37
C VAL A 31 -0.07 11.10 14.85
N HIS A 32 0.90 10.21 15.08
CA HIS A 32 2.26 10.31 14.59
C HIS A 32 2.70 8.99 13.95
N LEU A 33 3.35 9.06 12.80
CA LEU A 33 3.92 7.91 12.11
C LEU A 33 5.43 7.90 12.29
N CYS A 34 5.99 6.74 12.62
CA CYS A 34 7.43 6.53 12.72
C CYS A 34 7.87 5.62 11.56
N GLU A 35 8.67 6.16 10.64
CA GLU A 35 9.17 5.45 9.46
C GLU A 35 10.67 5.28 9.56
N ARG A 36 11.15 4.05 9.32
CA ARG A 36 12.58 3.72 9.38
C ARG A 36 13.36 4.27 8.19
N ASP A 37 12.71 4.36 7.03
CA ASP A 37 13.33 4.80 5.79
C ASP A 37 13.31 6.34 5.68
N SER A 38 14.18 6.89 4.85
CA SER A 38 14.18 8.33 4.52
C SER A 38 13.08 8.67 3.50
N LEU A 39 12.90 9.96 3.19
CA LEU A 39 11.98 10.39 2.13
C LEU A 39 12.39 9.93 0.74
N ALA A 40 13.66 9.56 0.55
CA ALA A 40 14.16 9.05 -0.72
C ALA A 40 13.51 7.69 -0.99
N PHE A 41 12.36 7.74 -1.67
CA PHE A 41 11.71 6.56 -2.18
C PHE A 41 12.42 6.21 -3.48
N ASP A 42 13.44 5.35 -3.42
CA ASP A 42 14.09 4.90 -4.63
C ASP A 42 13.04 4.31 -5.59
N SER A 43 13.07 4.79 -6.82
CA SER A 43 12.16 4.41 -7.90
C SER A 43 12.12 2.89 -8.12
N GLU A 44 13.17 2.17 -7.73
CA GLU A 44 13.28 0.72 -7.72
C GLU A 44 12.29 0.03 -6.76
N ARG A 45 12.03 0.60 -5.57
CA ARG A 45 11.12 -0.02 -4.56
C ARG A 45 9.64 0.28 -4.83
N GLY A 46 9.34 1.25 -5.70
CA GLY A 46 8.01 1.83 -5.90
C GLY A 46 7.48 1.91 -7.32
N GLY A 47 8.29 1.57 -8.32
CA GLY A 47 7.95 1.80 -9.74
C GLY A 47 6.81 0.96 -10.30
N TYR A 48 6.21 0.05 -9.53
CA TYR A 48 5.11 -0.78 -10.01
C TYR A 48 3.74 -0.16 -9.68
N HIS A 49 2.74 -0.56 -10.46
CA HIS A 49 1.35 -0.21 -10.21
C HIS A 49 0.69 -1.24 -9.31
N ILE A 50 -0.18 -0.78 -8.42
CA ILE A 50 -1.13 -1.65 -7.73
C ILE A 50 -2.51 -1.44 -8.33
N ARG A 51 -3.44 -2.36 -8.06
CA ARG A 51 -4.84 -2.22 -8.49
C ARG A 51 -5.75 -2.02 -7.29
N ILE A 52 -6.59 -1.01 -7.34
CA ILE A 52 -7.57 -0.66 -6.30
C ILE A 52 -8.96 -1.01 -6.80
N ASN A 53 -9.67 -1.88 -6.08
CA ASN A 53 -11.05 -2.22 -6.36
C ASN A 53 -12.04 -1.20 -5.75
N ALA A 54 -13.34 -1.41 -5.95
CA ALA A 54 -14.38 -0.54 -5.41
C ALA A 54 -14.30 -0.35 -3.88
N ASN A 55 -13.98 -1.40 -3.11
CA ASN A 55 -13.84 -1.30 -1.66
C ASN A 55 -12.63 -0.44 -1.26
N GLY A 56 -11.49 -0.63 -1.91
CA GLY A 56 -10.31 0.20 -1.68
C GLY A 56 -10.55 1.65 -2.11
N LEU A 57 -11.29 1.88 -3.19
CA LEU A 57 -11.67 3.22 -3.64
C LEU A 57 -12.57 3.92 -2.62
N SER A 58 -13.58 3.21 -2.11
CA SER A 58 -14.47 3.71 -1.05
C SER A 58 -13.70 4.03 0.24
N ALA A 59 -12.76 3.18 0.63
CA ALA A 59 -11.88 3.45 1.77
C ALA A 59 -11.06 4.73 1.55
N LEU A 60 -10.46 4.91 0.36
CA LEU A 60 -9.71 6.13 0.02
C LEU A 60 -10.60 7.39 0.06
N GLN A 61 -11.82 7.32 -0.46
CA GLN A 61 -12.78 8.42 -0.38
C GLN A 61 -13.11 8.78 1.07
N ASN A 62 -13.37 7.77 1.91
CA ASN A 62 -13.72 7.98 3.31
C ASN A 62 -12.60 8.63 4.12
N ILE A 63 -11.34 8.36 3.80
CA ILE A 63 -10.19 8.98 4.48
C ILE A 63 -9.74 10.31 3.88
N SER A 64 -10.33 10.75 2.77
CA SER A 64 -9.90 11.96 2.06
C SER A 64 -10.78 13.16 2.36
N ASP A 65 -10.19 14.34 2.45
CA ASP A 65 -10.88 15.58 2.17
C ASP A 65 -10.86 15.87 0.65
N ARG A 66 -11.33 17.06 0.25
CA ARG A 66 -11.39 17.43 -1.18
C ARG A 66 -10.00 17.45 -1.83
N ASP A 67 -8.98 17.95 -1.13
CA ASP A 67 -7.66 18.20 -1.71
C ASP A 67 -6.85 16.91 -1.80
N LEU A 68 -6.90 16.06 -0.75
CA LEU A 68 -6.35 14.72 -0.80
C LEU A 68 -7.05 13.89 -1.88
N TRP A 69 -8.38 13.97 -2.00
CA TRP A 69 -9.10 13.24 -3.03
C TRP A 69 -8.68 13.65 -4.45
N ASN A 70 -8.46 14.94 -4.70
CA ASN A 70 -7.94 15.41 -5.99
C ASN A 70 -6.53 14.88 -6.24
N SER A 71 -5.64 14.95 -5.24
CA SER A 71 -4.27 14.43 -5.36
C SER A 71 -4.23 12.92 -5.63
N LEU A 72 -5.13 12.16 -5.00
CA LEU A 72 -5.30 10.73 -5.27
C LEU A 72 -5.83 10.47 -6.68
N ARG A 73 -6.62 11.39 -7.23
CA ARG A 73 -7.15 11.28 -8.59
C ARG A 73 -6.07 11.49 -9.66
N ASP A 74 -5.10 12.34 -9.39
CA ASP A 74 -4.05 12.68 -10.34
C ASP A 74 -3.05 11.54 -10.57
N VAL A 75 -3.05 10.52 -9.70
CA VAL A 75 -2.12 9.38 -9.77
C VAL A 75 -2.72 8.10 -10.35
N TRP A 76 -4.00 8.11 -10.75
CA TRP A 76 -4.62 6.99 -11.46
C TRP A 76 -4.02 6.79 -12.85
N SER A 77 -3.89 5.54 -13.28
CA SER A 77 -3.37 5.20 -14.59
C SER A 77 -4.53 4.80 -15.51
N GLY A 78 -5.18 5.79 -16.09
CA GLY A 78 -6.38 5.63 -16.92
C GLY A 78 -7.69 5.66 -16.13
N ASP A 79 -8.79 5.81 -16.86
CA ASP A 79 -10.10 6.17 -16.28
C ASP A 79 -10.97 4.98 -15.85
N ASP A 80 -10.77 3.80 -16.46
CA ASP A 80 -11.70 2.67 -16.33
C ASP A 80 -11.26 1.60 -15.32
N ALA A 81 -12.17 1.24 -14.42
CA ALA A 81 -12.03 0.04 -13.61
C ALA A 81 -12.32 -1.19 -14.48
N ARG A 82 -11.37 -2.13 -14.57
CA ARG A 82 -11.51 -3.36 -15.36
C ARG A 82 -11.02 -4.56 -14.58
N ALA A 83 -11.61 -5.72 -14.84
CA ALA A 83 -11.13 -7.01 -14.38
C ALA A 83 -10.19 -7.62 -15.44
N PRO A 84 -9.14 -8.36 -15.05
CA PRO A 84 -8.26 -9.00 -16.01
C PRO A 84 -8.97 -10.14 -16.77
N ALA A 85 -8.44 -10.50 -17.95
CA ALA A 85 -8.80 -11.75 -18.62
C ALA A 85 -7.82 -12.87 -18.23
N MET A 86 -8.31 -14.10 -18.09
CA MET A 86 -7.46 -15.28 -18.01
C MET A 86 -7.13 -15.78 -19.42
N VAL A 87 -5.86 -16.00 -19.68
CA VAL A 87 -5.35 -16.42 -20.99
C VAL A 87 -4.47 -17.67 -20.88
N ASP A 88 -4.33 -18.38 -22.00
CA ASP A 88 -3.27 -19.38 -22.13
C ASP A 88 -1.91 -18.72 -22.49
N PRO A 89 -0.80 -19.47 -22.57
CA PRO A 89 0.52 -18.92 -22.92
C PRO A 89 0.58 -18.24 -24.30
N ASN A 90 -0.38 -18.51 -25.20
CA ASN A 90 -0.50 -17.90 -26.52
C ASN A 90 -1.45 -16.68 -26.52
N PHE A 91 -1.86 -16.19 -25.35
CA PHE A 91 -2.79 -15.07 -25.16
C PHE A 91 -4.22 -15.32 -25.69
N ASN A 92 -4.61 -16.58 -25.88
CA ASN A 92 -6.01 -16.89 -26.18
C ASN A 92 -6.83 -16.81 -24.89
N ILE A 93 -7.97 -16.13 -24.95
CA ILE A 93 -8.87 -15.97 -23.79
C ILE A 93 -9.45 -17.33 -23.41
N ARG A 94 -9.32 -17.68 -22.12
CA ARG A 94 -9.96 -18.85 -21.51
C ARG A 94 -11.13 -18.46 -20.62
N LEU A 95 -11.06 -17.28 -19.99
CA LEU A 95 -12.13 -16.72 -19.17
C LEU A 95 -11.98 -15.21 -19.08
N ARG A 96 -13.06 -14.44 -19.23
CA ARG A 96 -13.05 -13.02 -18.87
C ARG A 96 -13.55 -12.89 -17.45
N LEU A 97 -12.72 -12.39 -16.53
CA LEU A 97 -13.16 -12.23 -15.15
C LEU A 97 -14.21 -11.14 -15.01
N ALA A 98 -14.29 -10.21 -15.98
CA ALA A 98 -15.35 -9.21 -16.06
C ALA A 98 -16.76 -9.83 -16.20
N ASP A 99 -16.87 -11.04 -16.75
CA ASP A 99 -18.16 -11.74 -16.93
C ASP A 99 -18.60 -12.42 -15.62
N LEU A 100 -17.71 -12.53 -14.63
CA LEU A 100 -18.02 -13.11 -13.32
C LEU A 100 -18.59 -12.04 -12.40
N LYS A 101 -19.88 -12.18 -12.04
CA LYS A 101 -20.61 -11.23 -11.16
C LYS A 101 -19.88 -10.87 -9.86
N LEU A 102 -19.12 -11.80 -9.29
CA LEU A 102 -18.45 -11.63 -8.01
C LEU A 102 -17.00 -11.15 -8.13
N TYR A 103 -16.45 -11.06 -9.34
CA TYR A 103 -15.07 -10.61 -9.51
C TYR A 103 -15.04 -9.08 -9.54
N PRO A 104 -14.35 -8.42 -8.60
CA PRO A 104 -14.37 -6.97 -8.54
C PRO A 104 -13.50 -6.36 -9.66
N ALA A 105 -14.06 -5.39 -10.37
CA ALA A 105 -13.26 -4.51 -11.22
C ALA A 105 -12.29 -3.70 -10.36
N SER A 106 -11.13 -3.35 -10.93
CA SER A 106 -10.12 -2.56 -10.24
C SER A 106 -9.43 -1.59 -11.19
N ARG A 107 -8.87 -0.51 -10.65
CA ARG A 107 -8.12 0.52 -11.38
C ARG A 107 -6.64 0.43 -11.06
N PRO A 108 -5.74 0.46 -12.05
CA PRO A 108 -4.31 0.56 -11.78
C PRO A 108 -3.96 1.96 -11.29
N VAL A 109 -3.02 2.03 -10.35
CA VAL A 109 -2.52 3.28 -9.76
C VAL A 109 -1.04 3.15 -9.49
N SER A 110 -0.29 4.22 -9.73
CA SER A 110 1.12 4.28 -9.37
C SER A 110 1.25 4.08 -7.86
N ARG A 111 1.91 3.02 -7.41
CA ARG A 111 2.09 2.78 -5.96
C ARG A 111 2.84 3.93 -5.30
N HIS A 112 3.88 4.41 -5.99
CA HIS A 112 4.64 5.56 -5.55
C HIS A 112 3.77 6.82 -5.49
N GLY A 113 3.03 7.13 -6.57
CA GLY A 113 2.15 8.30 -6.61
C GLY A 113 1.06 8.25 -5.53
N LEU A 114 0.43 7.08 -5.34
CA LEU A 114 -0.58 6.89 -4.30
C LEU A 114 -0.02 7.09 -2.90
N ARG A 115 1.15 6.51 -2.61
CA ARG A 115 1.82 6.69 -1.32
C ARG A 115 2.17 8.17 -1.09
N ASP A 116 2.71 8.82 -2.11
CA ASP A 116 3.12 10.22 -2.05
C ASP A 116 1.92 11.15 -1.78
N ALA A 117 0.81 10.95 -2.51
CA ALA A 117 -0.44 11.68 -2.27
C ALA A 117 -0.95 11.54 -0.83
N LEU A 118 -0.92 10.33 -0.26
CA LEU A 118 -1.30 10.10 1.14
C LEU A 118 -0.30 10.67 2.17
N LEU A 119 0.96 10.81 1.78
CA LEU A 119 2.06 11.22 2.66
C LEU A 119 2.15 12.73 2.82
N ARG A 120 2.02 13.48 1.73
CA ARG A 120 2.16 14.96 1.70
C ARG A 120 1.38 15.69 2.81
N PRO A 121 0.06 15.49 2.98
CA PRO A 121 -0.68 16.22 4.01
C PRO A 121 -0.19 15.92 5.44
N LEU A 122 0.39 14.73 5.67
CA LEU A 122 0.93 14.34 6.97
C LEU A 122 2.33 14.94 7.22
N LEU A 123 3.13 15.14 6.16
CA LEU A 123 4.40 15.85 6.24
C LEU A 123 4.19 17.34 6.52
N ASP A 124 3.23 17.97 5.85
CA ASP A 124 2.89 19.39 6.05
C ASP A 124 2.47 19.66 7.50
N GLN A 125 1.77 18.68 8.10
CA GLN A 125 1.38 18.70 9.52
C GLN A 125 2.48 18.23 10.48
N LYS A 126 3.68 17.89 9.99
CA LYS A 126 4.81 17.38 10.79
C LYS A 126 4.47 16.13 11.62
N ARG A 127 3.64 15.24 11.06
CA ARG A 127 3.17 14.01 11.72
C ARG A 127 3.98 12.77 11.36
N VAL A 128 4.93 12.87 10.44
CA VAL A 128 5.76 11.74 9.99
C VAL A 128 7.19 11.96 10.44
N HIS A 129 7.70 11.03 11.22
CA HIS A 129 9.06 11.01 11.75
C HIS A 129 9.88 9.97 10.99
N LEU A 130 10.76 10.43 10.12
CA LEU A 130 11.60 9.60 9.26
C LEU A 130 12.88 9.18 10.00
N GLY A 131 13.53 8.11 9.55
CA GLY A 131 14.69 7.54 10.24
C GLY A 131 14.38 6.96 11.62
N HIS A 132 13.11 6.85 11.99
CA HIS A 132 12.65 6.32 13.28
C HIS A 132 12.47 4.81 13.17
N ARG A 133 13.58 4.08 13.21
CA ARG A 133 13.58 2.61 13.24
C ARG A 133 13.29 2.10 14.65
N LEU A 134 12.09 1.55 14.86
CA LEU A 134 11.73 0.92 16.13
C LEU A 134 12.66 -0.28 16.41
N GLU A 135 13.13 -0.40 17.65
CA GLU A 135 13.94 -1.53 18.12
C GLU A 135 13.20 -2.36 19.16
N ARG A 136 12.45 -1.71 20.05
CA ARG A 136 11.64 -2.35 21.09
C ARG A 136 10.58 -1.38 21.62
N PHE A 137 9.62 -1.92 22.38
CA PHE A 137 8.71 -1.11 23.19
C PHE A 137 8.48 -1.79 24.53
N GLU A 138 8.08 -1.01 25.51
CA GLU A 138 7.66 -1.47 26.84
C GLU A 138 6.23 -0.99 27.10
N TYR A 139 5.47 -1.75 27.90
CA TYR A 139 4.20 -1.26 28.42
C TYR A 139 4.49 -0.24 29.53
N GLY A 140 3.79 0.88 29.52
CA GLY A 140 3.93 1.90 30.56
C GLY A 140 3.54 1.35 31.93
N ALA A 141 4.30 1.74 32.96
CA ALA A 141 4.03 1.35 34.34
C ALA A 141 3.18 2.40 35.09
N GLY A 142 2.42 1.94 36.09
CA GLY A 142 1.59 2.80 36.94
C GLY A 142 0.39 3.41 36.22
N ASP A 143 -0.11 4.54 36.73
CA ASP A 143 -1.38 5.17 36.30
C ASP A 143 -1.30 5.88 34.93
N GLN A 144 -0.10 5.99 34.34
CA GLN A 144 0.12 6.62 33.02
C GLN A 144 -0.33 5.69 31.87
N GLY A 145 -0.26 4.37 32.06
CA GLY A 145 -0.58 3.37 31.04
C GLY A 145 0.24 3.52 29.75
N GLY A 146 -0.29 3.04 28.63
CA GLY A 146 0.30 3.24 27.30
C GLY A 146 1.53 2.39 26.99
N VAL A 147 2.36 2.91 26.09
CA VAL A 147 3.60 2.27 25.63
C VAL A 147 4.76 3.26 25.57
N LEU A 148 5.96 2.78 25.85
CA LEU A 148 7.21 3.49 25.67
C LEU A 148 7.99 2.87 24.51
N LEU A 149 8.21 3.66 23.47
CA LEU A 149 8.81 3.26 22.20
C LEU A 149 10.30 3.62 22.20
N TYR A 150 11.14 2.69 21.78
CA TYR A 150 12.59 2.88 21.66
C TYR A 150 12.98 2.76 20.20
N PHE A 151 13.54 3.83 19.66
CA PHE A 151 14.02 3.90 18.29
C PHE A 151 15.54 3.95 18.29
N GLN A 152 16.14 3.45 17.21
CA GLN A 152 17.58 3.47 17.01
C GLN A 152 18.12 4.90 17.11
N ASP A 153 19.10 5.12 18.00
CA ASP A 153 19.80 6.39 18.22
C ASP A 153 18.88 7.58 18.57
N GLN A 154 17.72 7.32 19.18
CA GLN A 154 16.76 8.35 19.59
C GLN A 154 16.34 8.17 21.06
N PRO A 155 15.93 9.27 21.74
CA PRO A 155 15.26 9.18 23.03
C PRO A 155 13.97 8.35 22.95
N ALA A 156 13.61 7.72 24.07
CA ALA A 156 12.36 6.98 24.18
C ALA A 156 11.15 7.93 24.03
N GLN A 157 10.11 7.47 23.33
CA GLN A 157 8.89 8.26 23.07
C GLN A 157 7.67 7.54 23.62
N HIS A 158 6.82 8.28 24.32
CA HIS A 158 5.56 7.75 24.86
C HIS A 158 4.43 7.82 23.83
N ALA A 159 3.54 6.82 23.84
CA ALA A 159 2.23 6.89 23.19
C ALA A 159 1.17 6.15 24.01
N ASP A 160 -0.09 6.58 23.92
CA ASP A 160 -1.21 5.87 24.56
C ASP A 160 -1.53 4.57 23.80
N LEU A 161 -1.30 4.55 22.48
CA LEU A 161 -1.53 3.40 21.61
C LEU A 161 -0.43 3.25 20.55
N LEU A 162 0.07 2.02 20.41
CA LEU A 162 0.95 1.59 19.32
C LEU A 162 0.13 0.84 18.27
N ILE A 163 0.22 1.25 17.00
CA ILE A 163 -0.36 0.53 15.88
C ILE A 163 0.74 0.00 14.95
N ALA A 164 0.76 -1.32 14.77
CA ALA A 164 1.71 -1.99 13.88
C ALA A 164 1.27 -1.88 12.41
N ALA A 165 1.92 -1.01 11.63
CA ALA A 165 1.75 -0.88 10.19
C ALA A 165 3.07 -1.11 9.41
N ASP A 166 3.99 -1.87 10.01
CA ASP A 166 5.41 -2.02 9.64
C ASP A 166 5.67 -3.17 8.64
N GLY A 167 4.64 -3.56 7.90
CA GLY A 167 4.75 -4.42 6.71
C GLY A 167 5.07 -5.89 6.97
N SER A 168 5.48 -6.62 5.92
CA SER A 168 5.66 -8.08 5.96
C SER A 168 6.79 -8.55 6.89
N ASN A 169 7.77 -7.67 7.18
CA ASN A 169 8.88 -7.95 8.09
C ASN A 169 8.68 -7.31 9.47
N SER A 170 7.41 -7.08 9.86
CA SER A 170 7.03 -6.39 11.09
C SER A 170 7.81 -6.88 12.30
N LEU A 171 8.46 -5.93 12.97
CA LEU A 171 9.13 -6.15 14.24
C LEU A 171 8.10 -6.28 15.36
N VAL A 172 7.07 -5.42 15.34
CA VAL A 172 6.04 -5.42 16.39
C VAL A 172 5.37 -6.79 16.48
N ASN A 173 5.03 -7.40 15.34
CA ASN A 173 4.47 -8.75 15.26
C ASN A 173 5.32 -9.82 15.97
N LYS A 174 6.66 -9.70 15.90
CA LYS A 174 7.58 -10.62 16.57
C LYS A 174 7.66 -10.32 18.07
N LEU A 175 7.76 -9.05 18.44
CA LEU A 175 7.86 -8.61 19.84
C LEU A 175 6.63 -8.95 20.66
N VAL A 176 5.43 -8.93 20.07
CA VAL A 176 4.19 -9.37 20.74
C VAL A 176 4.00 -10.89 20.73
N GLY A 177 4.94 -11.66 20.18
CA GLY A 177 4.88 -13.12 20.15
C GLY A 177 3.97 -13.73 19.08
N LEU A 178 3.30 -12.93 18.24
CA LEU A 178 2.38 -13.45 17.21
C LEU A 178 3.10 -14.34 16.20
N ASN A 179 4.29 -13.92 15.73
CA ASN A 179 5.18 -14.70 14.85
C ASN A 179 4.49 -15.44 13.68
N ASN A 180 3.42 -14.86 13.14
CA ASN A 180 2.53 -15.52 12.18
C ASN A 180 2.79 -15.13 10.72
N LYS A 181 3.92 -14.47 10.44
CA LYS A 181 4.35 -14.09 9.09
C LYS A 181 5.36 -15.09 8.56
N ILE A 182 4.92 -15.91 7.59
CA ILE A 182 5.72 -16.98 7.00
C ILE A 182 6.26 -16.53 5.64
N LYS A 183 7.57 -16.62 5.45
CA LYS A 183 8.19 -16.39 4.14
C LYS A 183 8.02 -17.65 3.29
N LEU A 184 7.35 -17.52 2.14
CA LEU A 184 7.28 -18.59 1.15
C LEU A 184 8.66 -18.80 0.52
N GLN A 185 9.18 -20.03 0.59
CA GLN A 185 10.53 -20.36 0.07
C GLN A 185 10.49 -20.86 -1.38
N GLU A 186 9.41 -21.55 -1.76
CA GLU A 186 9.26 -22.22 -3.06
C GLU A 186 8.69 -21.32 -4.17
N TRP A 187 8.64 -20.00 -3.95
CA TRP A 187 8.04 -19.04 -4.87
C TRP A 187 9.09 -18.03 -5.34
N THR A 188 9.34 -18.04 -6.64
CA THR A 188 10.18 -17.04 -7.31
C THR A 188 9.29 -16.13 -8.15
N LEU A 189 9.33 -14.83 -7.87
CA LEU A 189 8.68 -13.80 -8.69
C LEU A 189 9.73 -13.11 -9.56
N VAL A 190 9.51 -13.12 -10.88
CA VAL A 190 10.25 -12.30 -11.83
C VAL A 190 9.34 -11.15 -12.24
N GLN A 191 9.81 -9.91 -12.09
CA GLN A 191 9.07 -8.71 -12.45
C GLN A 191 9.88 -7.89 -13.44
N ALA A 192 9.20 -7.38 -14.48
CA ALA A 192 9.77 -6.44 -15.44
C ALA A 192 8.78 -5.32 -15.72
N ARG A 193 9.31 -4.14 -16.05
CA ARG A 193 8.56 -2.95 -16.47
C ARG A 193 9.32 -2.27 -17.59
N GLY A 194 8.60 -1.78 -18.61
CA GLY A 194 9.17 -1.00 -19.70
C GLY A 194 8.19 0.05 -20.20
N ALA A 195 8.71 1.10 -20.83
CA ALA A 195 7.89 2.02 -21.60
C ALA A 195 7.34 1.30 -22.83
N ILE A 196 6.08 1.57 -23.17
CA ILE A 196 5.41 0.98 -24.33
C ILE A 196 5.26 2.09 -25.38
N ASP A 197 6.22 2.19 -26.29
CA ASP A 197 6.11 3.05 -27.46
C ASP A 197 5.15 2.45 -28.52
N SER A 198 4.89 3.19 -29.60
CA SER A 198 4.01 2.73 -30.68
C SER A 198 4.48 1.43 -31.34
N THR A 199 5.80 1.22 -31.43
CA THR A 199 6.41 0.05 -32.07
C THR A 199 6.25 -1.19 -31.20
N VAL A 200 6.48 -1.08 -29.90
CA VAL A 200 6.23 -2.14 -28.92
C VAL A 200 4.74 -2.43 -28.86
N ARG A 201 3.90 -1.39 -28.77
CA ARG A 201 2.44 -1.53 -28.71
C ARG A 201 1.88 -2.32 -29.88
N ALA A 202 2.38 -2.08 -31.10
CA ALA A 202 1.95 -2.79 -32.31
C ALA A 202 2.28 -4.29 -32.29
N LYS A 203 3.25 -4.72 -31.49
CA LYS A 203 3.67 -6.13 -31.34
C LYS A 203 2.97 -6.84 -30.18
N LEU A 204 2.27 -6.11 -29.31
CA LEU A 204 1.61 -6.71 -28.16
C LEU A 204 0.36 -7.51 -28.58
N PRO A 205 0.05 -8.61 -27.88
CA PRO A 205 -1.17 -9.37 -28.14
C PRO A 205 -2.42 -8.49 -28.03
N ARG A 206 -3.32 -8.57 -29.02
CA ARG A 206 -4.58 -7.80 -29.02
C ARG A 206 -5.38 -8.03 -27.74
N THR A 207 -5.46 -9.27 -27.27
CA THR A 207 -6.11 -9.63 -26.00
C THR A 207 -5.61 -8.80 -24.81
N LEU A 208 -4.30 -8.56 -24.72
CA LEU A 208 -3.71 -7.75 -23.65
C LEU A 208 -4.08 -6.28 -23.79
N LEU A 209 -4.06 -5.74 -25.01
CA LEU A 209 -4.44 -4.36 -25.29
C LEU A 209 -5.92 -4.09 -25.01
N ASP A 210 -6.80 -5.01 -25.40
CA ASP A 210 -8.25 -4.89 -25.24
C ASP A 210 -8.67 -5.05 -23.77
N SER A 211 -8.10 -6.05 -23.09
CA SER A 211 -8.40 -6.34 -21.68
C SER A 211 -7.71 -5.37 -20.72
N GLY A 212 -6.63 -4.71 -21.14
CA GLY A 212 -5.74 -3.88 -20.32
C GLY A 212 -4.86 -4.69 -19.38
N SER A 213 -5.35 -5.81 -18.83
CA SER A 213 -4.55 -6.75 -18.04
C SER A 213 -5.00 -8.19 -18.25
N VAL A 214 -4.04 -9.11 -18.12
CA VAL A 214 -4.27 -10.55 -18.24
C VAL A 214 -3.53 -11.33 -17.16
N VAL A 215 -4.10 -12.47 -16.79
CA VAL A 215 -3.47 -13.51 -15.97
C VAL A 215 -3.30 -14.73 -16.85
N ALA A 216 -2.07 -15.23 -16.98
CA ALA A 216 -1.81 -16.51 -17.63
C ALA A 216 -1.56 -17.60 -16.58
N LEU A 217 -2.15 -18.78 -16.78
CA LEU A 217 -1.87 -19.96 -15.97
C LEU A 217 -1.10 -20.97 -16.82
N GLY A 218 0.17 -21.20 -16.48
CA GLY A 218 1.05 -22.19 -17.10
C GLY A 218 0.99 -23.53 -16.36
N GLY A 219 -0.21 -24.07 -16.16
CA GLY A 219 -0.44 -25.26 -15.34
C GLY A 219 -0.46 -24.97 -13.83
N THR A 220 0.01 -25.92 -13.02
CA THR A 220 -0.04 -25.82 -11.54
C THR A 220 1.18 -25.12 -10.92
N LYS A 221 2.25 -24.89 -11.70
CA LYS A 221 3.55 -24.41 -11.18
C LYS A 221 3.95 -23.02 -11.68
N ARG A 222 3.18 -22.42 -12.59
CA ARG A 222 3.54 -21.15 -13.22
C ARG A 222 2.29 -20.29 -13.41
N SER A 223 2.41 -19.03 -13.03
CA SER A 223 1.43 -18.01 -13.38
C SER A 223 2.16 -16.76 -13.83
N ALA A 224 1.52 -15.96 -14.66
CA ALA A 224 2.02 -14.66 -15.06
C ALA A 224 0.91 -13.63 -14.99
N PHE A 225 1.27 -12.40 -14.68
CA PHE A 225 0.39 -11.25 -14.78
C PHE A 225 1.05 -10.23 -15.70
N ALA A 226 0.30 -9.74 -16.67
CA ALA A 226 0.72 -8.65 -17.54
C ALA A 226 -0.35 -7.57 -17.56
N SER A 227 0.07 -6.31 -17.55
CA SER A 227 -0.82 -5.17 -17.66
C SER A 227 -0.18 -4.12 -18.53
N VAL A 228 -1.00 -3.48 -19.34
CA VAL A 228 -0.71 -2.22 -20.00
C VAL A 228 -1.52 -1.12 -19.31
N TYR A 229 -0.93 0.06 -19.19
CA TYR A 229 -1.53 1.25 -18.61
C TYR A 229 -1.05 2.47 -19.38
#